data_AF-A0A3B1A9V9-F1
#
_entry.id   AF-A0A3B1A9V9-F1
#
_cell.length_a   1.000
_cell.length_b   1.000
_cell.length_c   1.000
_cell.angle_alpha   90.00
_cell.angle_beta   90.00
_cell.angle_gamma   90.00
#
_symmetry.space_group_name_H-M   'P 1'
#
loop_
_entity.id
_entity.type
_entity.pdbx_description
1 polymer ?
#
loop_
_entity_poly.entity_id
_entity_poly.type
_entity_poly.pdbx_seq_one_letter_code
_entity_poly.pdbx_strand_id
1 'polypeptide(L)'
;MSNHKTTSARWRFCSALLPLVFLSACSSGGGGSTADTTAPAITTPVDTTAPAVTTTTPVNAATAVAKNSPMTATFNEDIFVVTVDATSFTLATSVGNTPGSVTFDSASNVASFTSNSPLGPLTTYTATLGTAITDLSGNPLAANHSWSFTTADGAWGSAEQIEVENAGSASSPQIAFDSNGNALAVWFQWDDTRRNIWANRFDGSNWGAAEQIEDDDVGSALHPQIAFDSNGNALAVWHQWDGIRWNIWANRFDGANWGAAEQIEDDDAGDAFDSQIAFDSNGNALAVWEQTDGTLINIWANRFDGTSWGTAELIEDDDAGNARDPQIAVDNNGNALAVWFQSDDTRRNIW
;
A
#
# COMPACT_ATOMS: atom_id res chain seq x y z
N MET A 1 27.00 53.14 -9.11
CA MET A 1 26.22 53.33 -7.88
C MET A 1 25.35 52.12 -7.65
N SER A 2 25.78 51.17 -6.82
CA SER A 2 24.90 50.28 -6.05
C SER A 2 25.77 49.51 -5.07
N ASN A 3 25.45 49.66 -3.78
CA ASN A 3 26.15 49.03 -2.65
C ASN A 3 25.57 47.64 -2.40
N HIS A 4 26.39 46.58 -2.48
CA HIS A 4 26.06 45.28 -1.87
C HIS A 4 26.82 45.13 -0.55
N LYS A 5 26.07 45.15 0.55
CA LYS A 5 26.54 44.84 1.90
C LYS A 5 26.71 43.32 2.04
N THR A 6 27.90 42.89 2.43
CA THR A 6 28.20 41.56 2.96
C THR A 6 28.15 41.61 4.50
N THR A 7 27.39 40.70 5.11
CA THR A 7 27.47 40.42 6.56
C THR A 7 27.51 38.91 6.78
N SER A 8 28.67 38.42 7.21
CA SER A 8 28.90 37.06 7.68
C SER A 8 28.75 36.99 9.20
N ALA A 9 27.93 36.07 9.70
CA ALA A 9 27.76 35.82 11.13
C ALA A 9 28.57 34.60 11.57
N ARG A 10 29.47 34.83 12.55
CA ARG A 10 30.37 33.85 13.16
C ARG A 10 29.67 33.03 14.23
N TRP A 11 29.89 31.72 14.23
CA TRP A 11 29.48 30.81 15.31
C TRP A 11 30.42 30.94 16.51
N ARG A 12 29.86 31.05 17.72
CA ARG A 12 30.59 31.04 19.00
C ARG A 12 30.43 29.67 19.65
N PHE A 13 31.53 28.96 19.85
CA PHE A 13 31.63 27.83 20.79
C PHE A 13 31.68 28.38 22.22
N CYS A 14 30.87 27.82 23.12
CA CYS A 14 30.91 28.09 24.55
C CYS A 14 31.28 26.79 25.28
N SER A 15 32.47 26.76 25.88
CA SER A 15 32.95 25.71 26.78
C SER A 15 32.80 26.17 28.24
N ALA A 16 32.28 25.31 29.11
CA ALA A 16 32.37 25.44 30.58
C ALA A 16 32.41 24.01 31.18
N LEU A 17 33.57 23.53 31.61
CA LEU A 17 34.13 23.53 32.98
C LEU A 17 33.46 22.54 33.96
N LEU A 18 34.16 21.41 34.19
CA LEU A 18 33.99 20.49 35.33
C LEU A 18 34.64 21.07 36.60
N PRO A 19 34.07 20.87 37.80
CA PRO A 19 34.82 20.96 39.05
C PRO A 19 35.24 19.59 39.59
N LEU A 20 36.52 19.52 39.95
CA LEU A 20 37.19 18.46 40.70
C LEU A 20 36.85 18.61 42.20
N VAL A 21 36.43 17.55 42.89
CA VAL A 21 36.27 17.53 44.35
C VAL A 21 37.27 16.56 44.97
N PHE A 22 38.06 17.06 45.91
CA PHE A 22 39.08 16.32 46.66
C PHE A 22 38.45 15.46 47.78
N LEU A 23 38.94 14.22 47.92
CA LEU A 23 38.76 13.36 49.09
C LEU A 23 39.54 13.94 50.29
N SER A 24 38.86 14.11 51.43
CA SER A 24 39.51 14.29 52.74
C SER A 24 39.05 13.16 53.66
N ALA A 25 40.00 12.33 54.07
CA ALA A 25 39.82 11.33 55.10
C ALA A 25 40.14 11.95 56.47
N CYS A 26 39.20 11.94 57.40
CA CYS A 26 39.46 12.16 58.82
C CYS A 26 39.16 10.89 59.60
N SER A 27 40.17 10.45 60.35
CA SER A 27 40.16 9.36 61.31
C SER A 27 40.01 9.93 62.73
N SER A 28 39.01 9.46 63.46
CA SER A 28 38.95 9.34 64.94
C SER A 28 37.63 8.61 65.24
N GLY A 29 37.47 7.67 66.16
CA GLY A 29 38.11 7.37 67.43
C GLY A 29 36.95 6.96 68.35
N GLY A 30 36.96 5.73 68.87
CA GLY A 30 35.80 5.13 69.55
C GLY A 30 35.44 5.72 70.92
N GLY A 31 34.21 5.42 71.35
CA GLY A 31 33.72 5.66 72.71
C GLY A 31 32.31 5.10 72.88
N GLY A 32 32.18 4.06 73.70
CA GLY A 32 30.90 3.40 73.97
C GLY A 32 29.93 4.27 74.76
N SER A 33 28.65 4.17 74.42
CA SER A 33 27.54 4.47 75.31
C SER A 33 26.40 3.50 75.01
N THR A 34 25.98 2.77 76.02
CA THR A 34 24.82 1.89 76.02
C THR A 34 23.56 2.70 75.77
N ALA A 35 23.05 2.68 74.53
CA ALA A 35 21.74 3.19 74.20
C ALA A 35 20.72 2.05 74.25
N ASP A 36 19.74 2.25 75.11
CA ASP A 36 18.51 1.49 75.32
C ASP A 36 17.83 1.09 74.00
N THR A 37 17.87 -0.21 73.68
CA THR A 37 17.19 -0.82 72.54
C THR A 37 15.79 -1.28 72.95
N THR A 38 14.84 -0.35 73.07
CA THR A 38 13.41 -0.69 73.22
C THR A 38 12.49 0.18 72.36
N ALA A 39 12.97 0.73 71.23
CA ALA A 39 12.08 1.26 70.21
C ALA A 39 11.32 0.08 69.56
N PRO A 40 9.96 0.06 69.58
CA PRO A 40 9.21 -0.96 68.87
C PRO A 40 9.51 -0.85 67.37
N ALA A 41 9.93 -1.97 66.77
CA ALA A 41 10.07 -2.06 65.32
C ALA A 41 8.70 -1.76 64.68
N ILE A 42 8.60 -0.64 63.97
CA ILE A 42 7.46 -0.35 63.11
C ILE A 42 7.64 -1.22 61.86
N THR A 43 7.17 -2.46 61.94
CA THR A 43 7.05 -3.31 60.75
C THR A 43 5.77 -2.88 60.03
N THR A 44 5.90 -1.97 59.07
CA THR A 44 4.83 -1.79 58.08
C THR A 44 4.59 -3.14 57.40
N PRO A 45 3.32 -3.58 57.22
CA PRO A 45 3.06 -4.81 56.49
C PRO A 45 3.70 -4.72 55.10
N VAL A 46 4.43 -5.77 54.72
CA VAL A 46 5.00 -5.87 53.37
C VAL A 46 3.84 -6.04 52.41
N ASP A 47 3.82 -5.24 51.36
CA ASP A 47 2.87 -5.39 50.28
C ASP A 47 3.29 -6.57 49.40
N THR A 48 2.34 -7.48 49.19
CA THR A 48 2.51 -8.69 48.38
C THR A 48 1.50 -8.76 47.24
N THR A 49 0.78 -7.67 46.97
CA THR A 49 -0.26 -7.63 45.95
C THR A 49 0.38 -7.36 44.60
N ALA A 50 0.05 -8.16 43.58
CA ALA A 50 0.57 -7.91 42.24
C ALA A 50 -0.23 -6.81 41.55
N PRO A 51 0.43 -5.93 40.75
CA PRO A 51 -0.28 -4.99 39.89
C PRO A 51 -1.14 -5.72 38.86
N ALA A 52 -2.19 -5.04 38.41
CA ALA A 52 -3.16 -5.50 37.43
C ALA A 52 -3.50 -4.39 36.43
N VAL A 53 -3.69 -4.78 35.17
CA VAL A 53 -4.15 -3.86 34.11
C VAL A 53 -5.67 -3.72 34.20
N THR A 54 -6.16 -2.48 34.30
CA THR A 54 -7.57 -2.16 34.43
C THR A 54 -8.22 -1.82 33.09
N THR A 55 -7.52 -1.10 32.21
CA THR A 55 -8.01 -0.71 30.88
C THR A 55 -6.88 -0.69 29.86
N THR A 56 -7.21 -1.03 28.60
CA THR A 56 -6.32 -0.86 27.45
C THR A 56 -6.99 0.00 26.38
N THR A 57 -6.19 0.79 25.68
CA THR A 57 -6.57 1.41 24.40
C THR A 57 -5.55 1.00 23.36
N PRO A 58 -5.93 0.46 22.19
CA PRO A 58 -7.27 -0.01 21.86
C PRO A 58 -7.78 -1.07 22.84
N VAL A 59 -9.11 -1.20 22.96
CA VAL A 59 -9.71 -2.30 23.73
C VAL A 59 -9.42 -3.64 23.06
N ASN A 60 -9.38 -4.72 23.82
CA ASN A 60 -9.14 -6.04 23.27
C ASN A 60 -10.17 -6.41 22.18
N ALA A 61 -9.68 -6.93 21.07
CA ALA A 61 -10.43 -7.26 19.85
C ALA A 61 -11.07 -6.07 19.12
N ALA A 62 -10.63 -4.83 19.36
CA ALA A 62 -11.09 -3.67 18.58
C ALA A 62 -10.76 -3.83 17.10
N THR A 63 -11.71 -3.47 16.23
CA THR A 63 -11.56 -3.43 14.77
C THR A 63 -11.54 -2.00 14.27
N ALA A 64 -11.04 -1.78 13.05
CA ALA A 64 -10.98 -0.45 12.42
C ALA A 64 -10.25 0.61 13.27
N VAL A 65 -9.22 0.19 14.00
CA VAL A 65 -8.39 1.10 14.79
C VAL A 65 -7.59 2.01 13.86
N ALA A 66 -7.60 3.32 14.13
CA ALA A 66 -6.79 4.26 13.37
C ALA A 66 -5.29 3.88 13.43
N LYS A 67 -4.59 3.99 12.29
CA LYS A 67 -3.19 3.56 12.15
C LYS A 67 -2.19 4.35 13.03
N ASN A 68 -2.65 5.43 13.65
CA ASN A 68 -1.93 6.29 14.59
C ASN A 68 -2.63 6.36 15.97
N SER A 69 -3.56 5.45 16.27
CA SER A 69 -4.26 5.42 17.55
C SER A 69 -3.27 5.27 18.70
N PRO A 70 -3.41 6.02 19.81
CA PRO A 70 -2.58 5.82 20.97
C PRO A 70 -2.75 4.41 21.52
N MET A 71 -1.64 3.75 21.87
CA MET A 71 -1.64 2.46 22.54
C MET A 71 -1.28 2.65 24.01
N THR A 72 -2.19 2.35 24.91
CA THR A 72 -2.05 2.59 26.35
C THR A 72 -2.60 1.44 27.18
N ALA A 73 -2.06 1.32 28.40
CA ALA A 73 -2.56 0.42 29.43
C ALA A 73 -2.50 1.11 30.80
N THR A 74 -3.59 1.03 31.56
CA THR A 74 -3.71 1.63 32.90
C THR A 74 -3.60 0.55 33.96
N PHE A 75 -2.81 0.79 35.01
CA PHE A 75 -2.66 -0.12 36.14
C PHE A 75 -3.56 0.29 37.32
N ASN A 76 -3.92 -0.66 38.18
CA ASN A 76 -4.72 -0.43 39.39
C ASN A 76 -3.94 0.21 40.55
N GLU A 77 -2.62 0.32 40.42
CA GLU A 77 -1.71 0.81 41.46
C GLU A 77 -0.41 1.38 40.86
N ASP A 78 0.41 1.95 41.73
CA ASP A 78 1.65 2.62 41.35
C ASP A 78 2.72 1.62 40.89
N ILE A 79 3.28 1.87 39.70
CA ILE A 79 4.29 1.03 39.08
C ILE A 79 5.69 1.65 39.23
N PHE A 80 6.70 0.81 39.42
CA PHE A 80 8.08 1.25 39.39
C PHE A 80 8.48 1.57 37.95
N VAL A 81 8.46 2.86 37.60
CA VAL A 81 8.60 3.43 36.25
C VAL A 81 9.73 2.82 35.40
N VAL A 82 10.85 2.46 36.03
CA VAL A 82 12.04 1.89 35.36
C VAL A 82 11.78 0.50 34.77
N THR A 83 10.76 -0.19 35.28
CA THR A 83 10.37 -1.53 34.78
C THR A 83 9.45 -1.47 33.55
N VAL A 84 9.00 -0.28 33.15
CA VAL A 84 8.16 -0.07 31.97
C VAL A 84 9.02 0.49 30.84
N ASP A 85 9.43 -0.39 29.93
CA ASP A 85 10.30 -0.06 28.80
C ASP A 85 9.94 -0.88 27.55
N ALA A 86 10.74 -0.74 26.48
CA ALA A 86 10.50 -1.42 25.20
C ALA A 86 10.68 -2.95 25.25
N THR A 87 11.19 -3.50 26.36
CA THR A 87 11.30 -4.95 26.59
C THR A 87 10.10 -5.50 27.35
N SER A 88 9.48 -4.68 28.21
CA SER A 88 8.35 -5.07 29.03
C SER A 88 7.00 -4.64 28.46
N PHE A 89 6.95 -3.68 27.52
CA PHE A 89 5.78 -3.35 26.72
C PHE A 89 6.11 -3.43 25.23
N THR A 90 5.58 -4.45 24.56
CA THR A 90 5.86 -4.76 23.16
C THR A 90 4.60 -4.74 22.30
N LEU A 91 4.79 -4.53 21.00
CA LEU A 91 3.76 -4.65 19.97
C LEU A 91 4.27 -5.59 18.88
N ALA A 92 3.44 -6.54 18.43
CA ALA A 92 3.83 -7.50 17.40
C ALA A 92 2.68 -7.84 16.45
N THR A 93 3.04 -8.34 15.26
CA THR A 93 2.13 -9.02 14.33
C THR A 93 2.48 -10.52 14.30
N SER A 94 1.79 -11.31 13.46
CA SER A 94 2.19 -12.70 13.19
C SER A 94 3.58 -12.82 12.53
N VAL A 95 4.10 -11.72 11.96
CA VAL A 95 5.39 -11.69 11.23
C VAL A 95 6.54 -11.25 12.13
N GLY A 96 6.26 -10.56 13.25
CA GLY A 96 7.28 -10.13 14.20
C GLY A 96 6.95 -8.83 14.94
N ASN A 97 7.92 -8.35 15.71
CA ASN A 97 7.79 -7.15 16.54
C ASN A 97 7.72 -5.87 15.71
N THR A 98 6.91 -4.92 16.17
CA THR A 98 6.80 -3.56 15.64
C THR A 98 7.65 -2.62 16.50
N PRO A 99 8.67 -1.95 15.94
CA PRO A 99 9.48 -1.00 16.70
C PRO A 99 8.68 0.21 17.19
N GLY A 100 8.99 0.65 18.41
CA GLY A 100 8.38 1.83 19.02
C GLY A 100 9.11 2.28 20.27
N SER A 101 8.58 3.33 20.90
CA SER A 101 9.02 3.85 22.19
C SER A 101 7.95 3.62 23.25
N VAL A 102 8.40 3.46 24.50
CA VAL A 102 7.54 3.23 25.65
C VAL A 102 7.75 4.35 26.66
N THR A 103 6.65 4.85 27.22
CA THR A 103 6.65 5.82 28.32
C THR A 103 5.69 5.37 29.41
N PHE A 104 5.88 5.89 30.61
CA PHE A 104 4.98 5.65 31.74
C PHE A 104 4.70 6.96 32.47
N ASP A 105 3.42 7.28 32.67
CA ASP A 105 2.96 8.40 33.48
C ASP A 105 2.57 7.90 34.88
N SER A 106 3.42 8.20 35.86
CA SER A 106 3.21 7.83 37.27
C SER A 106 2.06 8.57 37.95
N ALA A 107 1.59 9.70 37.41
CA ALA A 107 0.46 10.41 38.01
C ALA A 107 -0.88 9.75 37.69
N SER A 108 -0.96 9.04 36.56
CA SER A 108 -2.17 8.38 36.07
C SER A 108 -2.05 6.85 36.01
N ASN A 109 -0.87 6.30 36.32
CA ASN A 109 -0.51 4.89 36.18
C ASN A 109 -0.77 4.34 34.77
N VAL A 110 -0.36 5.10 33.75
CA VAL A 110 -0.55 4.76 32.34
C VAL A 110 0.78 4.48 31.65
N ALA A 111 0.94 3.24 31.15
CA ALA A 111 1.97 2.92 30.18
C ALA A 111 1.48 3.25 28.77
N SER A 112 2.33 3.84 27.95
CA SER A 112 2.04 4.18 26.55
C SER A 112 3.09 3.58 25.62
N PHE A 113 2.66 3.04 24.48
CA PHE A 113 3.52 2.62 23.38
C PHE A 113 3.25 3.50 22.16
N THR A 114 4.31 4.04 21.55
CA THR A 114 4.22 4.82 20.30
C THR A 114 5.04 4.12 19.23
N SER A 115 4.40 3.70 18.13
CA SER A 115 5.12 3.07 17.02
C SER A 115 6.00 4.08 16.29
N ASN A 116 7.17 3.64 15.80
CA ASN A 116 8.10 4.51 15.06
C ASN A 116 7.59 4.88 13.65
N SER A 117 6.58 4.16 13.16
CA SER A 117 5.94 4.39 11.86
C SER A 117 4.44 4.11 11.98
N PRO A 118 3.59 4.67 11.09
CA PRO A 118 2.19 4.32 11.03
C PRO A 118 2.00 2.80 10.92
N LEU A 119 1.02 2.27 11.64
CA LEU A 119 0.69 0.85 11.57
C LEU A 119 0.17 0.49 10.17
N GLY A 120 0.38 -0.76 9.73
CA GLY A 120 -0.12 -1.27 8.44
C GLY A 120 -1.65 -1.31 8.41
N PRO A 121 -2.29 -1.20 7.22
CA PRO A 121 -3.75 -1.32 7.09
C PRO A 121 -4.21 -2.77 7.26
N LEU A 122 -5.44 -2.97 7.73
CA LEU A 122 -6.06 -4.31 7.91
C LEU A 122 -5.17 -5.32 8.65
N THR A 123 -4.30 -4.84 9.53
CA THR A 123 -3.28 -5.65 10.18
C THR A 123 -3.67 -5.88 11.63
N THR A 124 -3.59 -7.14 12.05
CA THR A 124 -3.81 -7.50 13.46
C THR A 124 -2.50 -7.35 14.22
N TYR A 125 -2.54 -6.50 15.25
CA TYR A 125 -1.46 -6.28 16.19
C TYR A 125 -1.83 -6.85 17.55
N THR A 126 -0.83 -7.38 18.26
CA THR A 126 -0.92 -7.84 19.64
C THR A 126 0.06 -7.05 20.48
N ALA A 127 -0.48 -6.29 21.43
CA ALA A 127 0.30 -5.62 22.46
C ALA A 127 0.48 -6.57 23.65
N THR A 128 1.65 -6.54 24.28
CA THR A 128 1.97 -7.39 25.44
C THR A 128 2.73 -6.60 26.50
N LEU A 129 2.22 -6.64 27.72
CA LEU A 129 2.89 -6.23 28.95
C LEU A 129 3.45 -7.47 29.65
N GLY A 130 4.76 -7.47 29.93
CA GLY A 130 5.48 -8.60 30.50
C GLY A 130 5.57 -8.57 32.02
N THR A 131 5.82 -9.74 32.64
CA THR A 131 6.00 -9.88 34.10
C THR A 131 7.22 -9.18 34.69
N ALA A 132 8.06 -8.55 33.87
CA ALA A 132 9.14 -7.68 34.33
C ALA A 132 8.64 -6.36 34.94
N ILE A 133 7.40 -5.95 34.63
CA ILE A 133 6.76 -4.77 35.23
C ILE A 133 6.41 -5.07 36.69
N THR A 134 6.88 -4.23 37.61
CA THR A 134 6.63 -4.37 39.04
C THR A 134 5.99 -3.12 39.64
N ASP A 135 5.25 -3.30 40.74
CA ASP A 135 4.86 -2.19 41.60
C ASP A 135 6.08 -1.57 42.34
N LEU A 136 5.83 -0.58 43.20
CA LEU A 136 6.86 0.05 44.05
C LEU A 136 7.43 -0.86 45.14
N SER A 137 6.74 -1.96 45.46
CA SER A 137 7.10 -2.95 46.46
C SER A 137 7.90 -4.13 45.87
N GLY A 138 8.03 -4.19 44.54
CA GLY A 138 8.73 -5.23 43.78
C GLY A 138 7.87 -6.42 43.38
N ASN A 139 6.54 -6.36 43.55
CA ASN A 139 5.65 -7.43 43.09
C ASN A 139 5.46 -7.33 41.56
N PRO A 140 5.75 -8.39 40.79
CA PRO A 140 5.57 -8.38 39.34
C PRO A 140 4.10 -8.54 38.95
N LEU A 141 3.76 -8.14 37.72
CA LEU A 141 2.51 -8.61 37.08
C LEU A 141 2.40 -10.13 37.21
N ALA A 142 1.22 -10.63 37.60
CA ALA A 142 1.01 -12.06 37.85
C ALA A 142 1.21 -12.96 36.61
N ALA A 143 0.96 -12.41 35.42
CA ALA A 143 1.19 -13.04 34.13
C ALA A 143 1.35 -11.95 33.06
N ASN A 144 1.84 -12.33 31.87
CA ASN A 144 1.81 -11.42 30.74
C ASN A 144 0.36 -11.00 30.43
N HIS A 145 0.14 -9.70 30.26
CA HIS A 145 -1.14 -9.17 29.82
C HIS A 145 -1.05 -8.82 28.34
N SER A 146 -1.84 -9.51 27.51
CA SER A 146 -1.86 -9.29 26.06
C SER A 146 -3.26 -8.94 25.57
N TRP A 147 -3.34 -8.02 24.63
CA TRP A 147 -4.56 -7.69 23.90
C TRP A 147 -4.26 -7.48 22.44
N SER A 148 -5.24 -7.74 21.58
CA SER A 148 -5.10 -7.60 20.13
C SER A 148 -6.10 -6.59 19.57
N PHE A 149 -5.75 -5.98 18.45
CA PHE A 149 -6.63 -5.10 17.69
C PHE A 149 -6.29 -5.15 16.20
N THR A 150 -7.25 -4.81 15.35
CA THR A 150 -7.07 -4.73 13.89
C THR A 150 -7.21 -3.29 13.42
N THR A 151 -6.23 -2.83 12.65
CA THR A 151 -6.23 -1.47 12.07
C THR A 151 -7.23 -1.33 10.91
N ALA A 152 -7.69 -0.10 10.66
CA ALA A 152 -8.50 0.22 9.49
C ALA A 152 -7.73 0.03 8.16
N ASP A 153 -8.45 -0.23 7.07
CA ASP A 153 -7.96 -0.27 5.69
C ASP A 153 -7.52 1.10 5.17
N GLY A 154 -8.20 2.16 5.59
CA GLY A 154 -7.94 3.53 5.19
C GLY A 154 -9.21 4.38 5.29
N ALA A 155 -9.20 5.55 4.68
CA ALA A 155 -10.41 6.33 4.43
C ALA A 155 -10.39 6.78 2.98
N TRP A 156 -11.53 6.72 2.29
CA TRP A 156 -11.67 7.30 0.97
C TRP A 156 -11.35 8.80 1.03
N GLY A 157 -10.54 9.27 0.07
CA GLY A 157 -10.33 10.69 -0.15
C GLY A 157 -11.55 11.38 -0.75
N SER A 158 -11.45 12.69 -0.98
CA SER A 158 -12.44 13.38 -1.82
C SER A 158 -12.26 12.93 -3.27
N ALA A 159 -13.37 12.77 -4.00
CA ALA A 159 -13.31 12.47 -5.42
C ALA A 159 -12.62 13.61 -6.18
N GLU A 160 -11.70 13.25 -7.07
CA GLU A 160 -10.94 14.16 -7.92
C GLU A 160 -11.28 13.87 -9.39
N GLN A 161 -11.54 14.91 -10.17
CA GLN A 161 -11.78 14.80 -11.61
C GLN A 161 -10.42 14.82 -12.33
N ILE A 162 -10.16 13.82 -13.17
CA ILE A 162 -8.83 13.60 -13.80
C ILE A 162 -8.81 13.86 -15.31
N GLU A 163 -9.97 14.09 -15.90
CA GLU A 163 -10.12 14.66 -17.24
C GLU A 163 -10.33 16.17 -17.06
N VAL A 164 -9.36 16.98 -17.50
CA VAL A 164 -9.36 18.43 -17.24
C VAL A 164 -9.98 19.20 -18.41
N GLU A 165 -10.08 18.55 -19.57
CA GLU A 165 -10.70 19.12 -20.76
C GLU A 165 -12.12 18.57 -20.88
N ASN A 166 -13.12 19.35 -20.42
CA ASN A 166 -14.56 19.06 -20.57
C ASN A 166 -15.02 19.05 -22.05
N ALA A 167 -14.27 18.42 -22.96
CA ALA A 167 -14.55 18.31 -24.39
C ALA A 167 -15.75 17.38 -24.69
N GLY A 168 -16.21 16.63 -23.69
CA GLY A 168 -17.40 15.79 -23.80
C GLY A 168 -17.43 14.70 -22.73
N SER A 169 -18.45 13.83 -22.82
CA SER A 169 -18.64 12.76 -21.83
C SER A 169 -17.50 11.75 -21.85
N ALA A 170 -16.83 11.58 -20.71
CA ALA A 170 -15.87 10.48 -20.48
C ALA A 170 -16.59 9.22 -19.96
N SER A 171 -16.15 8.04 -20.38
CA SER A 171 -16.75 6.75 -19.97
C SER A 171 -15.78 5.58 -20.12
N SER A 172 -16.13 4.44 -19.51
CA SER A 172 -15.34 3.20 -19.50
C SER A 172 -13.90 3.38 -18.98
N PRO A 173 -13.70 3.93 -17.77
CA PRO A 173 -12.36 4.06 -17.20
C PRO A 173 -11.77 2.69 -16.84
N GLN A 174 -10.49 2.51 -17.11
CA GLN A 174 -9.64 1.45 -16.58
C GLN A 174 -8.45 2.06 -15.85
N ILE A 175 -7.87 1.32 -14.92
CA ILE A 175 -6.70 1.77 -14.16
C ILE A 175 -5.79 0.59 -13.83
N ALA A 176 -4.49 0.81 -13.91
CA ALA A 176 -3.48 -0.13 -13.44
C ALA A 176 -2.41 0.60 -12.62
N PHE A 177 -1.84 -0.11 -11.65
CA PHE A 177 -0.72 0.36 -10.82
C PHE A 177 0.57 -0.34 -11.23
N ASP A 178 1.68 0.38 -11.15
CA ASP A 178 3.01 -0.22 -11.13
C ASP A 178 3.42 -0.62 -9.70
N SER A 179 4.53 -1.34 -9.58
CA SER A 179 5.08 -1.79 -8.29
C SER A 179 5.61 -0.66 -7.40
N ASN A 180 5.80 0.54 -7.94
CA ASN A 180 6.26 1.73 -7.23
C ASN A 180 5.10 2.59 -6.69
N GLY A 181 3.85 2.24 -7.03
CA GLY A 181 2.66 3.00 -6.64
C GLY A 181 2.29 4.12 -7.59
N ASN A 182 2.92 4.22 -8.77
CA ASN A 182 2.39 5.03 -9.86
C ASN A 182 1.19 4.31 -10.49
N ALA A 183 0.32 5.05 -11.16
CA ALA A 183 -0.78 4.48 -11.92
C ALA A 183 -0.98 5.16 -13.27
N LEU A 184 -1.61 4.46 -14.19
CA LEU A 184 -2.20 5.01 -15.40
C LEU A 184 -3.69 4.71 -15.37
N ALA A 185 -4.50 5.75 -15.55
CA ALA A 185 -5.91 5.61 -15.86
C ALA A 185 -6.09 5.87 -17.37
N VAL A 186 -6.91 5.05 -18.02
CA VAL A 186 -7.32 5.23 -19.42
C VAL A 186 -8.84 5.24 -19.53
N TRP A 187 -9.39 6.02 -20.44
CA TRP A 187 -10.84 6.09 -20.70
C TRP A 187 -11.10 6.52 -22.14
N PHE A 188 -12.33 6.39 -22.61
CA PHE A 188 -12.73 7.08 -23.84
C PHE A 188 -13.47 8.38 -23.53
N GLN A 189 -13.27 9.40 -24.35
CA GLN A 189 -13.92 10.71 -24.20
C GLN A 189 -14.44 11.22 -25.55
N TRP A 190 -15.63 11.83 -25.52
CA TRP A 190 -16.20 12.49 -26.70
C TRP A 190 -15.55 13.85 -26.94
N ASP A 191 -15.26 14.18 -28.20
CA ASP A 191 -14.62 15.45 -28.61
C ASP A 191 -15.51 16.31 -29.54
N ASP A 192 -16.83 16.14 -29.45
CA ASP A 192 -17.86 16.67 -30.37
C ASP A 192 -17.97 15.99 -31.74
N THR A 193 -17.02 15.12 -32.12
CA THR A 193 -17.03 14.43 -33.42
C THR A 193 -16.98 12.90 -33.27
N ARG A 194 -16.14 12.41 -32.37
CA ARG A 194 -15.82 11.01 -32.17
C ARG A 194 -15.42 10.76 -30.71
N ARG A 195 -15.15 9.49 -30.41
CA ARG A 195 -14.65 9.03 -29.12
C ARG A 195 -13.15 8.77 -29.26
N ASN A 196 -12.34 9.33 -28.37
CA ASN A 196 -10.88 9.18 -28.41
C ASN A 196 -10.41 8.50 -27.11
N ILE A 197 -9.29 7.78 -27.15
CA ILE A 197 -8.70 7.20 -25.95
C ILE A 197 -7.78 8.23 -25.29
N TRP A 198 -8.03 8.48 -24.01
CA TRP A 198 -7.25 9.37 -23.17
C TRP A 198 -6.59 8.61 -22.04
N ALA A 199 -5.44 9.09 -21.60
CA ALA A 199 -4.73 8.60 -20.42
C ALA A 199 -4.38 9.75 -19.48
N ASN A 200 -4.30 9.47 -18.18
CA ASN A 200 -3.66 10.34 -17.20
C ASN A 200 -2.81 9.50 -16.25
N ARG A 201 -1.67 10.05 -15.84
CA ARG A 201 -0.68 9.39 -15.00
C ARG A 201 -0.75 9.92 -13.57
N PHE A 202 -0.80 9.00 -12.62
CA PHE A 202 -0.66 9.26 -11.20
C PHE A 202 0.79 8.98 -10.77
N ASP A 203 1.45 9.95 -10.12
CA ASP A 203 2.86 9.86 -9.72
C ASP A 203 3.07 9.29 -8.29
N GLY A 204 2.06 8.64 -7.73
CA GLY A 204 2.03 8.21 -6.33
C GLY A 204 1.48 9.28 -5.38
N SER A 205 1.31 10.52 -5.84
CA SER A 205 0.75 11.62 -5.05
C SER A 205 -0.32 12.44 -5.78
N ASN A 206 -0.13 12.75 -7.06
CA ASN A 206 -1.02 13.61 -7.85
C ASN A 206 -1.24 13.03 -9.25
N TRP A 207 -2.38 13.38 -9.85
CA TRP A 207 -2.63 13.18 -11.27
C TRP A 207 -1.92 14.25 -12.10
N GLY A 208 -1.44 13.86 -13.28
CA GLY A 208 -0.85 14.73 -14.27
C GLY A 208 -1.89 15.40 -15.18
N ALA A 209 -1.42 15.80 -16.37
CA ALA A 209 -2.30 16.23 -17.44
C ALA A 209 -2.80 15.02 -18.23
N ALA A 210 -4.08 15.01 -18.57
CA ALA A 210 -4.62 14.02 -19.48
C ALA A 210 -4.10 14.24 -20.90
N GLU A 211 -3.78 13.17 -21.61
CA GLU A 211 -3.32 13.19 -23.01
C GLU A 211 -4.06 12.12 -23.83
N GLN A 212 -4.31 12.43 -25.11
CA GLN A 212 -4.88 11.47 -26.07
C GLN A 212 -3.77 10.51 -26.53
N ILE A 213 -4.06 9.20 -26.55
CA ILE A 213 -3.07 8.14 -26.80
C ILE A 213 -3.31 7.35 -28.09
N GLU A 214 -4.39 7.65 -28.79
CA GLU A 214 -4.63 7.20 -30.15
C GLU A 214 -4.37 8.37 -31.10
N ASP A 215 -3.74 8.10 -32.24
CA ASP A 215 -3.30 9.09 -33.22
C ASP A 215 -4.06 9.01 -34.56
N ASP A 216 -5.00 8.07 -34.70
CA ASP A 216 -5.79 7.85 -35.91
C ASP A 216 -7.24 8.37 -35.80
N ASP A 217 -7.41 9.60 -36.26
CA ASP A 217 -8.67 10.32 -36.26
C ASP A 217 -9.70 9.83 -37.32
N VAL A 218 -9.55 8.65 -37.92
CA VAL A 218 -10.52 8.15 -38.92
C VAL A 218 -11.88 7.82 -38.29
N GLY A 219 -11.91 7.30 -37.06
CA GLY A 219 -13.15 6.88 -36.41
C GLY A 219 -13.07 6.90 -34.89
N SER A 220 -14.15 6.44 -34.24
CA SER A 220 -14.19 6.38 -32.78
C SER A 220 -13.32 5.24 -32.26
N ALA A 221 -12.72 5.45 -31.09
CA ALA A 221 -11.99 4.47 -30.30
C ALA A 221 -12.68 4.28 -28.94
N LEU A 222 -12.82 3.03 -28.50
CA LEU A 222 -13.62 2.66 -27.32
C LEU A 222 -13.04 1.44 -26.57
N HIS A 223 -13.59 1.17 -25.38
CA HIS A 223 -13.26 0.03 -24.51
C HIS A 223 -11.75 -0.17 -24.27
N PRO A 224 -11.03 0.86 -23.78
CA PRO A 224 -9.61 0.69 -23.51
C PRO A 224 -9.39 -0.28 -22.35
N GLN A 225 -8.25 -0.98 -22.35
CA GLN A 225 -7.67 -1.74 -21.25
C GLN A 225 -6.22 -1.31 -21.06
N ILE A 226 -5.66 -1.50 -19.87
CA ILE A 226 -4.29 -1.10 -19.53
C ILE A 226 -3.66 -2.11 -18.58
N ALA A 227 -2.39 -2.45 -18.81
CA ALA A 227 -1.58 -3.23 -17.87
C ALA A 227 -0.15 -2.71 -17.80
N PHE A 228 0.50 -2.88 -16.64
CA PHE A 228 1.90 -2.55 -16.41
C PHE A 228 2.78 -3.80 -16.45
N ASP A 229 4.03 -3.62 -16.90
CA ASP A 229 5.12 -4.54 -16.59
C ASP A 229 5.76 -4.20 -15.23
N SER A 230 6.66 -5.06 -14.76
CA SER A 230 7.36 -4.84 -13.48
C SER A 230 8.35 -3.67 -13.49
N ASN A 231 8.70 -3.12 -14.65
CA ASN A 231 9.62 -2.00 -14.83
C ASN A 231 8.91 -0.64 -14.89
N GLY A 232 7.57 -0.63 -14.88
CA GLY A 232 6.77 0.60 -15.01
C GLY A 232 6.49 1.01 -16.46
N ASN A 233 6.78 0.15 -17.46
CA ASN A 233 6.20 0.30 -18.79
C ASN A 233 4.75 -0.18 -18.77
N ALA A 234 3.94 0.30 -19.69
CA ALA A 234 2.57 -0.17 -19.84
C ALA A 234 2.19 -0.36 -21.31
N LEU A 235 1.16 -1.18 -21.54
CA LEU A 235 0.45 -1.27 -22.82
C LEU A 235 -1.02 -0.95 -22.58
N ALA A 236 -1.54 -0.01 -23.36
CA ALA A 236 -2.96 0.19 -23.53
C ALA A 236 -3.41 -0.54 -24.80
N VAL A 237 -4.56 -1.21 -24.75
CA VAL A 237 -5.24 -1.79 -25.92
C VAL A 237 -6.68 -1.31 -25.99
N TRP A 238 -7.22 -1.14 -27.19
CA TRP A 238 -8.61 -0.70 -27.40
C TRP A 238 -9.11 -1.16 -28.77
N HIS A 239 -10.40 -0.96 -29.07
CA HIS A 239 -10.90 -1.11 -30.44
C HIS A 239 -11.21 0.24 -31.08
N GLN A 240 -10.90 0.39 -32.37
CA GLN A 240 -11.02 1.64 -33.12
C GLN A 240 -11.54 1.42 -34.53
N TRP A 241 -12.44 2.31 -34.95
CA TRP A 241 -13.06 2.28 -36.27
C TRP A 241 -12.14 2.90 -37.34
N ASP A 242 -11.80 2.14 -38.38
CA ASP A 242 -10.93 2.59 -39.49
C ASP A 242 -11.69 3.14 -40.71
N GLY A 243 -13.00 3.36 -40.58
CA GLY A 243 -13.86 3.76 -41.69
C GLY A 243 -14.64 2.60 -42.33
N ILE A 244 -14.20 1.36 -42.09
CA ILE A 244 -14.75 0.14 -42.68
C ILE A 244 -15.18 -0.86 -41.60
N ARG A 245 -14.37 -1.02 -40.55
CA ARG A 245 -14.52 -1.99 -39.47
C ARG A 245 -13.89 -1.49 -38.17
N TRP A 246 -14.14 -2.23 -37.10
CA TRP A 246 -13.43 -2.08 -35.83
C TRP A 246 -12.20 -2.98 -35.79
N ASN A 247 -11.05 -2.42 -35.41
CA ASN A 247 -9.78 -3.13 -35.29
C ASN A 247 -9.23 -3.01 -33.87
N ILE A 248 -8.34 -3.91 -33.45
CA ILE A 248 -7.64 -3.80 -32.17
C ILE A 248 -6.35 -3.01 -32.34
N TRP A 249 -6.19 -1.98 -31.54
CA TRP A 249 -5.02 -1.12 -31.49
C TRP A 249 -4.35 -1.18 -30.13
N ALA A 250 -3.05 -0.91 -30.10
CA ALA A 250 -2.25 -0.79 -28.91
C ALA A 250 -1.34 0.44 -28.95
N ASN A 251 -1.03 1.00 -27.77
CA ASN A 251 0.06 1.96 -27.62
C ASN A 251 0.84 1.64 -26.35
N ARG A 252 2.16 1.85 -26.41
CA ARG A 252 3.12 1.52 -25.37
C ARG A 252 3.56 2.77 -24.63
N PHE A 253 3.46 2.72 -23.30
CA PHE A 253 4.05 3.69 -22.40
C PHE A 253 5.44 3.20 -21.95
N ASP A 254 6.49 4.00 -22.15
CA ASP A 254 7.89 3.63 -21.86
C ASP A 254 8.37 3.95 -20.43
N GLY A 255 7.42 4.22 -19.53
CA GLY A 255 7.69 4.73 -18.19
C GLY A 255 7.68 6.26 -18.09
N ALA A 256 7.75 6.96 -19.23
CA ALA A 256 7.71 8.41 -19.29
C ALA A 256 6.73 8.97 -20.34
N ASN A 257 6.66 8.38 -21.54
CA ASN A 257 5.86 8.86 -22.66
C ASN A 257 5.13 7.71 -23.36
N TRP A 258 4.04 8.04 -24.05
CA TRP A 258 3.40 7.15 -25.01
C TRP A 258 4.16 7.13 -26.34
N GLY A 259 4.10 5.98 -27.02
CA GLY A 259 4.58 5.80 -28.38
C GLY A 259 3.54 6.19 -29.42
N ALA A 260 3.68 5.62 -30.62
CA ALA A 260 2.67 5.67 -31.67
C ALA A 260 1.72 4.48 -31.52
N ALA A 261 0.43 4.67 -31.82
CA ALA A 261 -0.49 3.55 -31.79
C ALA A 261 -0.26 2.63 -33.00
N GLU A 262 -0.42 1.32 -32.79
CA GLU A 262 -0.30 0.32 -33.83
C GLU A 262 -1.47 -0.68 -33.76
N GLN A 263 -1.96 -1.10 -34.92
CA GLN A 263 -2.94 -2.17 -35.05
C GLN A 263 -2.25 -3.51 -34.76
N ILE A 264 -2.85 -4.35 -33.90
CA ILE A 264 -2.24 -5.60 -33.41
C ILE A 264 -2.92 -6.87 -33.90
N GLU A 265 -4.04 -6.71 -34.59
CA GLU A 265 -4.68 -7.77 -35.36
C GLU A 265 -4.36 -7.54 -36.84
N ASP A 266 -4.04 -8.61 -37.55
CA ASP A 266 -3.64 -8.60 -38.96
C ASP A 266 -4.67 -9.26 -39.88
N ASP A 267 -5.80 -9.71 -39.33
CA ASP A 267 -6.88 -10.35 -40.07
C ASP A 267 -8.01 -9.37 -40.38
N ASP A 268 -7.89 -8.75 -41.54
CA ASP A 268 -8.88 -7.89 -42.14
C ASP A 268 -10.15 -8.64 -42.62
N ALA A 269 -10.62 -9.69 -41.93
CA ALA A 269 -11.84 -10.42 -42.26
C ALA A 269 -13.11 -9.78 -41.68
N GLY A 270 -13.02 -9.10 -40.53
CA GLY A 270 -14.19 -8.53 -39.86
C GLY A 270 -13.87 -7.69 -38.63
N ASP A 271 -14.91 -7.22 -37.96
CA ASP A 271 -14.80 -6.40 -36.75
C ASP A 271 -14.15 -7.17 -35.58
N ALA A 272 -13.32 -6.46 -34.82
CA ALA A 272 -12.68 -6.92 -33.59
C ALA A 272 -13.03 -6.04 -32.38
N PHE A 273 -13.32 -6.68 -31.24
CA PHE A 273 -13.82 -6.03 -30.02
C PHE A 273 -13.27 -6.66 -28.73
N ASP A 274 -13.60 -6.04 -27.60
CA ASP A 274 -13.45 -6.59 -26.26
C ASP A 274 -12.07 -7.19 -25.95
N SER A 275 -11.03 -6.42 -26.27
CA SER A 275 -9.65 -6.81 -26.01
C SER A 275 -9.34 -6.82 -24.52
N GLN A 276 -8.36 -7.63 -24.13
CA GLN A 276 -7.75 -7.71 -22.80
C GLN A 276 -6.22 -7.77 -22.94
N ILE A 277 -5.48 -7.32 -21.93
CA ILE A 277 -4.00 -7.30 -21.94
C ILE A 277 -3.43 -7.69 -20.58
N ALA A 278 -2.37 -8.50 -20.56
CA ALA A 278 -1.65 -8.88 -19.35
C ALA A 278 -0.15 -9.07 -19.63
N PHE A 279 0.68 -8.76 -18.64
CA PHE A 279 2.15 -8.86 -18.71
C PHE A 279 2.71 -10.03 -17.88
N ASP A 280 3.85 -10.54 -18.32
CA ASP A 280 4.77 -11.29 -17.46
C ASP A 280 5.81 -10.37 -16.78
N SER A 281 6.64 -10.95 -15.91
CA SER A 281 7.68 -10.19 -15.19
C SER A 281 8.90 -9.80 -16.04
N ASN A 282 8.99 -10.28 -17.28
CA ASN A 282 10.05 -9.92 -18.23
C ASN A 282 9.63 -8.77 -19.15
N GLY A 283 8.39 -8.30 -19.07
CA GLY A 283 7.85 -7.28 -19.97
C GLY A 283 7.28 -7.84 -21.28
N ASN A 284 7.10 -9.16 -21.39
CA ASN A 284 6.30 -9.73 -22.46
C ASN A 284 4.82 -9.56 -22.12
N ALA A 285 3.97 -9.41 -23.13
CA ALA A 285 2.53 -9.30 -22.93
C ALA A 285 1.76 -10.24 -23.85
N LEU A 286 0.53 -10.56 -23.44
CA LEU A 286 -0.46 -11.25 -24.27
C LEU A 286 -1.69 -10.36 -24.37
N ALA A 287 -2.10 -10.03 -25.59
CA ALA A 287 -3.42 -9.50 -25.86
C ALA A 287 -4.34 -10.63 -26.33
N VAL A 288 -5.60 -10.59 -25.92
CA VAL A 288 -6.68 -11.41 -26.50
C VAL A 288 -7.87 -10.53 -26.84
N TRP A 289 -8.67 -10.93 -27.83
CA TRP A 289 -9.86 -10.18 -28.25
C TRP A 289 -10.87 -11.08 -28.97
N GLU A 290 -12.06 -10.54 -29.19
CA GLU A 290 -13.08 -11.12 -30.05
C GLU A 290 -12.91 -10.62 -31.49
N GLN A 291 -12.99 -11.49 -32.49
CA GLN A 291 -12.97 -11.08 -33.90
C GLN A 291 -13.90 -11.93 -34.75
N THR A 292 -14.64 -11.29 -35.66
CA THR A 292 -15.53 -12.02 -36.57
C THR A 292 -14.84 -12.40 -37.89
N ASP A 293 -15.06 -13.62 -38.33
CA ASP A 293 -14.67 -14.11 -39.67
C ASP A 293 -15.77 -13.89 -40.74
N GLY A 294 -16.82 -13.14 -40.38
CA GLY A 294 -18.02 -12.92 -41.20
C GLY A 294 -19.14 -13.93 -40.96
N THR A 295 -18.89 -14.99 -40.20
CA THR A 295 -19.90 -16.00 -39.83
C THR A 295 -20.03 -16.17 -38.32
N LEU A 296 -18.91 -16.29 -37.62
CA LEU A 296 -18.81 -16.49 -36.19
C LEU A 296 -17.90 -15.43 -35.59
N ILE A 297 -17.88 -15.39 -34.27
CA ILE A 297 -17.00 -14.55 -33.48
C ILE A 297 -16.10 -15.48 -32.70
N ASN A 298 -14.81 -15.24 -32.85
CA ASN A 298 -13.76 -16.16 -32.45
C ASN A 298 -12.82 -15.43 -31.48
N ILE A 299 -12.05 -16.20 -30.71
CA ILE A 299 -11.05 -15.63 -29.80
C ILE A 299 -9.68 -15.65 -30.45
N TRP A 300 -9.10 -14.48 -30.59
CA TRP A 300 -7.77 -14.29 -31.14
C TRP A 300 -6.81 -13.77 -30.08
N ALA A 301 -5.52 -13.97 -30.32
CA ALA A 301 -4.46 -13.52 -29.45
C ALA A 301 -3.24 -13.01 -30.24
N ASN A 302 -2.50 -12.07 -29.66
CA ASN A 302 -1.17 -11.70 -30.15
C ASN A 302 -0.23 -11.47 -28.96
N ARG A 303 1.05 -11.77 -29.16
CA ARG A 303 2.10 -11.73 -28.14
C ARG A 303 3.04 -10.57 -28.42
N PHE A 304 3.31 -9.79 -27.38
CA PHE A 304 4.32 -8.76 -27.36
C PHE A 304 5.59 -9.30 -26.70
N ASP A 305 6.74 -9.19 -27.37
CA ASP A 305 8.03 -9.75 -26.91
C ASP A 305 8.88 -8.77 -26.08
N GLY A 306 8.26 -7.70 -25.58
CA GLY A 306 8.93 -6.58 -24.92
C GLY A 306 9.32 -5.46 -25.88
N THR A 307 9.33 -5.72 -27.20
CA THR A 307 9.70 -4.74 -28.23
C THR A 307 8.65 -4.60 -29.34
N SER A 308 8.09 -5.71 -29.81
CA SER A 308 7.15 -5.75 -30.93
C SER A 308 6.06 -6.80 -30.75
N TRP A 309 4.93 -6.59 -31.42
CA TRP A 309 3.89 -7.61 -31.57
C TRP A 309 4.29 -8.68 -32.59
N GLY A 310 3.80 -9.90 -32.37
CA GLY A 310 3.88 -11.00 -33.31
C GLY A 310 2.75 -10.99 -34.34
N THR A 311 2.41 -12.18 -34.82
CA THR A 311 1.27 -12.45 -35.70
C THR A 311 0.07 -12.86 -34.86
N ALA A 312 -1.13 -12.39 -35.19
CA ALA A 312 -2.33 -12.81 -34.46
C ALA A 312 -2.63 -14.30 -34.72
N GLU A 313 -3.06 -15.00 -33.69
CA GLU A 313 -3.42 -16.41 -33.75
C GLU A 313 -4.82 -16.65 -33.18
N LEU A 314 -5.62 -17.45 -33.89
CA LEU A 314 -6.88 -18.00 -33.39
C LEU A 314 -6.57 -19.02 -32.27
N ILE A 315 -7.16 -18.84 -31.08
CA ILE A 315 -6.87 -19.69 -29.91
C ILE A 315 -8.02 -20.60 -29.48
N GLU A 316 -9.21 -20.40 -30.03
CA GLU A 316 -10.33 -21.33 -29.88
C GLU A 316 -10.35 -22.31 -31.07
N ASP A 317 -10.73 -23.56 -30.83
CA ASP A 317 -10.64 -24.65 -31.79
C ASP A 317 -12.01 -25.26 -32.16
N ASP A 318 -13.12 -24.69 -31.67
CA ASP A 318 -14.48 -25.24 -31.83
C ASP A 318 -15.41 -24.25 -32.54
N ASP A 319 -15.50 -24.39 -33.86
CA ASP A 319 -16.36 -23.56 -34.73
C ASP A 319 -17.87 -23.85 -34.60
N ALA A 320 -18.32 -24.38 -33.46
CA ALA A 320 -19.72 -24.72 -33.17
C ALA A 320 -20.59 -23.49 -32.85
N GLY A 321 -19.99 -22.34 -32.54
CA GLY A 321 -20.71 -21.11 -32.26
C GLY A 321 -19.83 -20.01 -31.69
N ASN A 322 -20.42 -18.82 -31.53
CA ASN A 322 -19.68 -17.63 -31.09
C ASN A 322 -18.96 -17.84 -29.75
N ALA A 323 -17.67 -17.51 -29.74
CA ALA A 323 -16.80 -17.38 -28.58
C ALA A 323 -16.65 -15.90 -28.19
N ARG A 324 -16.81 -15.57 -26.90
CA ARG A 324 -16.91 -14.18 -26.42
C ARG A 324 -16.47 -14.00 -24.97
N ASP A 325 -16.40 -12.74 -24.54
CA ASP A 325 -15.96 -12.23 -23.25
C ASP A 325 -14.62 -12.86 -22.82
N PRO A 326 -13.55 -12.75 -23.63
CA PRO A 326 -12.27 -13.34 -23.27
C PRO A 326 -11.71 -12.65 -22.02
N GLN A 327 -11.02 -13.41 -21.18
CA GLN A 327 -10.27 -12.94 -20.03
C GLN A 327 -8.90 -13.62 -20.03
N ILE A 328 -7.87 -12.90 -19.56
CA ILE A 328 -6.51 -13.44 -19.47
C ILE A 328 -5.83 -13.15 -18.15
N ALA A 329 -4.95 -14.06 -17.77
CA ALA A 329 -3.94 -13.85 -16.75
C ALA A 329 -2.60 -14.42 -17.24
N VAL A 330 -1.51 -13.74 -16.92
CA VAL A 330 -0.14 -14.19 -17.20
C VAL A 330 0.62 -14.23 -15.89
N ASP A 331 1.29 -15.35 -15.61
CA ASP A 331 2.14 -15.47 -14.43
C ASP A 331 3.52 -14.83 -14.66
N ASN A 332 4.30 -14.70 -13.59
CA ASN A 332 5.63 -14.08 -13.69
C ASN A 332 6.61 -14.85 -14.62
N ASN A 333 6.36 -16.13 -14.90
CA ASN A 333 7.21 -16.97 -15.76
C ASN A 333 6.78 -16.91 -17.25
N GLY A 334 5.74 -16.16 -17.58
CA GLY A 334 5.19 -16.07 -18.94
C GLY A 334 4.17 -17.16 -19.28
N ASN A 335 3.69 -17.94 -18.30
CA ASN A 335 2.58 -18.85 -18.54
C ASN A 335 1.28 -18.05 -18.60
N ALA A 336 0.57 -18.13 -19.72
CA ALA A 336 -0.71 -17.46 -19.92
C ALA A 336 -1.87 -18.44 -19.79
N LEU A 337 -2.97 -17.98 -19.20
CA LEU A 337 -4.26 -18.66 -19.20
C LEU A 337 -5.29 -17.70 -19.79
N ALA A 338 -5.98 -18.15 -20.84
CA ALA A 338 -7.12 -17.46 -21.41
C ALA A 338 -8.38 -18.27 -21.10
N VAL A 339 -9.49 -17.58 -20.83
CA VAL A 339 -10.81 -18.18 -20.67
C VAL A 339 -11.85 -17.36 -21.44
N TRP A 340 -12.88 -18.02 -21.95
CA TRP A 340 -13.98 -17.38 -22.66
C TRP A 340 -15.27 -18.20 -22.49
N PHE A 341 -16.40 -17.64 -22.90
CA PHE A 341 -17.59 -18.46 -23.12
C PHE A 341 -17.76 -18.79 -24.60
N GLN A 342 -18.30 -19.97 -24.91
CA GLN A 342 -18.62 -20.37 -26.28
C GLN A 342 -19.93 -21.15 -26.36
N SER A 343 -20.68 -20.96 -27.44
CA SER A 343 -21.96 -21.63 -27.68
C SER A 343 -21.79 -22.93 -28.45
N ASP A 344 -22.38 -24.04 -27.96
CA ASP A 344 -22.35 -25.36 -28.62
C ASP A 344 -23.69 -25.72 -29.32
N ASP A 345 -24.35 -24.72 -29.91
CA ASP A 345 -25.76 -24.73 -30.37
C ASP A 345 -26.84 -24.99 -29.31
N THR A 346 -26.50 -25.54 -28.13
CA THR A 346 -27.48 -25.90 -27.09
C THR A 346 -27.37 -25.05 -25.83
N ARG A 347 -26.16 -24.63 -25.48
CA ARG A 347 -25.86 -23.81 -24.29
C ARG A 347 -24.56 -23.04 -24.46
N ARG A 348 -24.29 -22.12 -23.52
CA ARG A 348 -22.97 -21.48 -23.35
C ARG A 348 -22.15 -22.29 -22.36
N ASN A 349 -20.90 -22.59 -22.71
CA ASN A 349 -19.91 -23.26 -21.86
C ASN A 349 -18.74 -22.31 -21.61
N ILE A 350 -17.99 -22.52 -20.51
CA ILE A 350 -16.74 -21.81 -20.24
C ILE A 350 -15.59 -22.74 -20.62
N TRP A 351 -14.65 -22.21 -21.37
CA TRP A 351 -13.46 -22.91 -21.87
C TRP A 351 -12.20 -22.38 -21.22
#